data_AF-A0A8T1Q1F0-F1
#
_entry.id   AF-A0A8T1Q1F0-F1
#
_cell.length_a   1.000
_cell.length_b   1.000
_cell.length_c   1.000
_cell.angle_alpha   90.00
_cell.angle_beta   90.00
_cell.angle_gamma   90.00
#
_symmetry.space_group_name_H-M   'P 1'
#
loop_
_entity.id
_entity.type
_entity.pdbx_description
1 polymer ?
#
loop_
_entity_poly.entity_id
_entity_poly.type
_entity_poly.pdbx_seq_one_letter_code
_entity_poly.pdbx_strand_id
1 'polypeptide(L)'
;MNSFRICNIYPRYFHVTGSGDIRPLEQEEISVSADLFINRGTNEWWSFRDVNSSDVTGCGGLTGPMAVIFSEETPPQGIIGDTLSKFSIWGLYITFVLAVGRFIRLQCSDLRMRIPFENLPSCDRLMAICEDIYAARAEGELGVEEVLYWTLVKIYRSPHMLLEYTKTD
;
A
#
# COMPACT_ATOMS: atom_id res chain seq x y z
N MET A 1 -37.31 -50.11 -25.71
CA MET A 1 -37.33 -48.64 -25.50
C MET A 1 -35.98 -48.12 -25.94
N ASN A 2 -35.93 -47.23 -26.93
CA ASN A 2 -34.68 -46.69 -27.47
C ASN A 2 -34.37 -45.28 -26.92
N SER A 3 -35.20 -44.80 -26.00
CA SER A 3 -34.97 -43.57 -25.27
C SER A 3 -35.55 -43.62 -23.87
N PHE A 4 -34.98 -42.81 -22.99
CA PHE A 4 -35.49 -42.56 -21.64
C PHE A 4 -35.24 -41.10 -21.25
N ARG A 5 -36.10 -40.57 -20.37
CA ARG A 5 -36.03 -39.20 -19.89
C ARG A 5 -35.28 -39.12 -18.57
N ILE A 6 -34.38 -38.14 -18.46
CA ILE A 6 -33.66 -37.80 -17.23
C ILE A 6 -34.01 -36.36 -16.87
N CYS A 7 -34.42 -36.14 -15.63
CA CYS A 7 -34.76 -34.81 -15.13
C CYS A 7 -33.60 -34.21 -14.33
N ASN A 8 -33.44 -32.89 -14.41
CA ASN A 8 -32.51 -32.09 -13.60
C ASN A 8 -31.06 -32.61 -13.55
N ILE A 9 -30.53 -33.06 -14.69
CA ILE A 9 -29.24 -33.76 -14.74
C ILE A 9 -28.04 -32.84 -15.03
N TYR A 10 -28.28 -31.68 -15.65
CA TYR A 10 -27.21 -30.82 -16.13
C TYR A 10 -27.44 -29.36 -15.73
N PRO A 11 -26.54 -28.71 -14.97
CA PRO A 11 -26.66 -27.30 -14.64
C PRO A 11 -26.37 -26.44 -15.87
N ARG A 12 -27.20 -25.42 -16.12
CA ARG A 12 -27.09 -24.56 -17.31
C ARG A 12 -26.05 -23.44 -17.16
N TYR A 13 -25.79 -23.00 -15.92
CA TYR A 13 -24.93 -21.85 -15.65
C TYR A 13 -23.72 -22.24 -14.80
N PHE A 14 -22.55 -21.82 -15.28
CA PHE A 14 -21.27 -22.05 -14.63
C PHE A 14 -20.60 -20.72 -14.33
N HIS A 15 -20.18 -20.55 -13.08
CA HIS A 15 -19.33 -19.45 -12.68
C HIS A 15 -17.87 -19.93 -12.63
N VAL A 16 -17.02 -19.33 -13.44
CA VAL A 16 -15.57 -19.60 -13.48
C VAL A 16 -14.90 -18.49 -12.70
N THR A 17 -14.32 -18.85 -11.55
CA THR A 17 -13.62 -17.89 -10.68
C THR A 17 -12.27 -17.50 -11.28
N GLY A 18 -11.71 -16.40 -10.77
CA GLY A 18 -10.36 -15.99 -11.13
C GLY A 18 -9.24 -16.97 -10.71
N SER A 19 -9.54 -17.97 -9.87
CA SER A 19 -8.65 -19.08 -9.53
C SER A 19 -8.69 -20.24 -10.52
N GLY A 20 -9.64 -20.24 -11.47
CA GLY A 20 -9.90 -21.36 -12.39
C GLY A 20 -10.85 -22.41 -11.81
N ASP A 21 -11.43 -22.18 -10.63
CA ASP A 21 -12.44 -23.07 -10.06
C ASP A 21 -13.79 -22.84 -10.75
N ILE A 22 -14.49 -23.94 -11.03
CA ILE A 22 -15.82 -23.90 -11.66
C ILE A 22 -16.86 -24.16 -10.57
N ARG A 23 -17.78 -23.22 -10.40
CA ARG A 23 -18.92 -23.35 -9.49
C ARG A 23 -20.21 -23.41 -10.31
N PRO A 24 -20.90 -24.57 -10.36
CA PRO A 24 -22.21 -24.64 -10.99
C PRO A 24 -23.22 -23.86 -10.14
N LEU A 25 -24.13 -23.13 -10.79
CA LEU A 25 -25.28 -22.55 -10.10
C LEU A 25 -26.37 -23.62 -9.99
N GLU A 26 -26.36 -24.35 -8.88
CA GLU A 26 -27.35 -25.39 -8.58
C GLU A 26 -28.66 -24.78 -8.11
N GLN A 27 -29.56 -24.51 -9.06
CA GLN A 27 -30.95 -24.17 -8.78
C GLN A 27 -31.83 -25.12 -9.59
N GLU A 28 -32.71 -25.89 -8.93
CA GLU A 28 -33.53 -26.93 -9.57
C GLU A 28 -34.37 -26.39 -10.74
N GLU A 29 -34.79 -25.12 -10.67
CA GLU A 29 -35.55 -24.44 -11.72
C GLU A 29 -34.75 -24.19 -13.00
N ILE A 30 -33.42 -24.31 -12.93
CA ILE A 30 -32.47 -23.93 -13.97
C ILE A 30 -31.74 -25.15 -14.56
N SER A 31 -31.91 -26.31 -13.96
CA SER A 31 -31.31 -27.57 -14.41
C SER A 31 -31.98 -28.10 -15.68
N VAL A 32 -31.17 -28.61 -16.60
CA VAL A 32 -31.61 -29.14 -17.88
C VAL A 32 -32.09 -30.58 -17.73
N SER A 33 -33.30 -30.83 -18.22
CA SER A 33 -33.89 -32.16 -18.36
C SER A 33 -33.79 -32.61 -19.82
N ALA A 34 -33.48 -33.88 -20.06
CA ALA A 34 -33.17 -34.36 -21.38
C ALA A 34 -33.68 -35.77 -21.66
N ASP A 35 -33.97 -36.01 -22.94
CA ASP A 35 -34.25 -37.33 -23.46
C ASP A 35 -32.96 -37.91 -24.06
N LEU A 36 -32.52 -39.05 -23.53
CA LEU A 36 -31.34 -39.77 -24.00
C LEU A 36 -31.78 -40.82 -25.01
N PHE A 37 -31.32 -40.72 -26.25
CA PHE A 37 -31.64 -41.64 -27.34
C PHE A 37 -30.42 -42.48 -27.69
N ILE A 38 -30.59 -43.79 -27.81
CA ILE A 38 -29.55 -44.66 -28.39
C ILE A 38 -29.81 -44.82 -29.89
N ASN A 39 -28.86 -44.35 -30.70
CA ASN A 39 -28.90 -44.54 -32.14
C ASN A 39 -28.23 -45.86 -32.48
N ARG A 40 -29.01 -46.81 -32.98
CA ARG A 40 -28.54 -48.15 -33.38
C ARG A 40 -28.41 -48.21 -34.90
N GLY A 41 -27.36 -47.58 -35.41
CA GLY A 41 -27.01 -47.58 -36.83
C GLY A 41 -25.95 -48.64 -37.14
N THR A 42 -25.00 -48.33 -38.03
CA THR A 42 -23.79 -49.14 -38.25
C THR A 42 -22.86 -49.15 -37.04
N ASN A 43 -22.85 -48.06 -36.28
CA ASN A 43 -22.24 -47.94 -34.96
C ASN A 43 -23.29 -47.44 -33.97
N GLU A 44 -23.10 -47.74 -32.68
CA GLU A 44 -24.00 -47.28 -31.62
C GLU A 44 -23.44 -46.01 -30.96
N TRP A 45 -24.29 -44.98 -30.80
CA TRP A 45 -23.95 -43.76 -30.04
C TRP A 45 -25.18 -43.19 -29.31
N TRP A 46 -24.93 -42.41 -28.27
CA TRP A 46 -25.97 -41.71 -27.52
C TRP A 46 -26.17 -40.29 -28.04
N SER A 47 -27.43 -39.85 -28.09
CA SER A 47 -27.79 -38.46 -28.35
C SER A 47 -28.55 -37.89 -27.16
N PHE A 48 -28.07 -36.75 -26.67
CA PHE A 48 -28.72 -35.97 -25.62
C PHE A 48 -29.59 -34.89 -26.27
N ARG A 49 -30.88 -34.89 -25.96
CA ARG A 49 -31.83 -33.89 -26.45
C ARG A 49 -32.45 -33.14 -25.28
N ASP A 50 -32.19 -31.84 -25.17
CA ASP A 50 -32.84 -30.96 -24.19
C ASP A 50 -34.36 -30.93 -24.46
N VAL A 51 -35.16 -31.14 -23.42
CA VAL A 51 -36.63 -31.11 -23.49
C VAL A 51 -37.16 -29.67 -23.58
N ASN A 52 -36.43 -28.71 -23.01
CA ASN A 52 -36.77 -27.30 -22.97
C ASN A 52 -35.64 -26.47 -23.60
N SER A 53 -35.27 -26.85 -24.82
CA SER A 53 -34.29 -26.11 -25.61
C SER A 53 -34.83 -24.71 -25.90
N SER A 54 -34.29 -23.70 -25.22
CA SER A 54 -34.52 -22.30 -25.59
C SER A 54 -33.85 -22.03 -26.93
N ASP A 55 -34.58 -21.46 -27.89
CA ASP A 55 -34.02 -20.94 -29.15
C ASP A 55 -33.16 -19.70 -28.85
N VAL A 56 -31.97 -19.94 -28.32
CA VAL A 56 -30.98 -18.89 -28.11
C VAL A 56 -30.45 -18.51 -29.48
N THR A 57 -30.57 -17.22 -29.81
CA THR A 57 -30.10 -16.60 -31.05
C THR A 57 -28.60 -16.86 -31.22
N GLY A 58 -28.25 -17.90 -31.98
CA GLY A 58 -26.87 -18.30 -32.23
C GLY A 58 -26.68 -19.80 -32.47
N CYS A 59 -27.51 -20.66 -31.85
CA CYS A 59 -27.38 -22.11 -31.94
C CYS A 59 -28.41 -22.78 -32.86
N GLY A 60 -28.93 -22.04 -33.84
CA GLY A 60 -30.08 -22.39 -34.69
C GLY A 60 -30.29 -23.89 -34.94
N GLY A 61 -31.31 -24.45 -34.28
CA GLY A 61 -31.77 -25.83 -34.47
C GLY A 61 -31.00 -26.93 -33.73
N LEU A 62 -29.97 -26.59 -32.94
CA LEU A 62 -29.25 -27.56 -32.10
C LEU A 62 -30.03 -27.82 -30.80
N THR A 63 -30.44 -29.06 -30.59
CA THR A 63 -31.20 -29.50 -29.40
C THR A 63 -30.32 -30.08 -28.29
N GLY A 64 -29.03 -29.77 -28.29
CA GLY A 64 -28.06 -30.26 -27.29
C GLY A 64 -28.08 -29.47 -25.97
N PRO A 65 -27.31 -29.89 -24.96
CA PRO A 65 -27.18 -29.13 -23.72
C PRO A 65 -26.40 -27.83 -23.96
N MET A 66 -26.91 -26.72 -23.45
CA MET A 66 -26.25 -25.41 -23.53
C MET A 66 -25.59 -25.05 -22.20
N ALA A 67 -24.30 -24.70 -22.26
CA ALA A 67 -23.57 -24.14 -21.12
C ALA A 67 -23.49 -22.62 -21.26
N VAL A 68 -23.92 -21.89 -20.23
CA VAL A 68 -23.66 -20.45 -20.10
C VAL A 68 -22.56 -20.25 -19.07
N ILE A 69 -21.46 -19.62 -19.48
CA ILE A 69 -20.26 -19.46 -18.65
C ILE A 69 -20.09 -17.99 -18.31
N PHE A 70 -20.08 -17.68 -17.01
CA PHE A 70 -19.67 -16.39 -16.49
C PHE A 70 -18.22 -16.50 -16.04
N SER A 71 -17.32 -15.81 -16.75
CA SER A 71 -15.92 -15.72 -16.34
C SER A 71 -15.74 -14.49 -15.47
N GLU A 72 -15.18 -14.67 -14.29
CA GLU A 72 -14.70 -13.57 -13.47
C GLU A 72 -13.50 -12.90 -14.18
N GLU A 73 -13.43 -11.57 -14.10
CA GLU A 73 -12.26 -10.85 -14.58
C GLU A 73 -11.10 -11.10 -13.63
N THR A 74 -10.02 -11.68 -14.16
CA THR A 74 -8.77 -11.81 -13.41
C THR A 74 -7.97 -10.53 -13.56
N PRO A 75 -7.69 -9.79 -12.47
CA PRO A 75 -6.63 -8.79 -12.52
C PRO A 75 -5.33 -9.50 -12.93
N PRO A 76 -4.42 -8.82 -13.65
CA PRO A 76 -3.19 -9.44 -14.14
C PRO A 76 -2.44 -10.11 -12.98
N GLN A 77 -2.53 -11.43 -12.91
CA GLN A 77 -1.89 -12.20 -11.85
C GLN A 77 -0.39 -12.19 -12.10
N GLY A 78 0.33 -11.57 -11.18
CA GLY A 78 1.78 -11.46 -11.24
C GLY A 78 2.33 -11.28 -9.84
N ILE A 79 3.59 -11.67 -9.67
CA ILE A 79 4.38 -11.50 -8.44
C ILE A 79 4.26 -10.05 -7.92
N ILE A 80 4.13 -9.09 -8.84
CA ILE A 80 4.03 -7.65 -8.59
C ILE A 80 2.67 -7.22 -7.99
N GLY A 81 1.58 -7.98 -8.14
CA GLY A 81 0.26 -7.58 -7.63
C GLY A 81 0.01 -8.03 -6.19
N ASP A 82 0.06 -9.34 -5.95
CA ASP A 82 -0.40 -9.92 -4.69
C ASP A 82 0.67 -9.93 -3.59
N THR A 83 1.94 -10.10 -3.97
CA THR A 83 3.04 -10.05 -2.99
C THR A 83 3.42 -8.61 -2.71
N LEU A 84 3.46 -7.76 -3.73
CA LEU A 84 3.87 -6.37 -3.56
C LEU A 84 2.84 -5.59 -2.75
N SER A 85 1.53 -5.79 -2.95
CA SER A 85 0.51 -5.11 -2.15
C SER A 85 0.62 -5.46 -0.65
N LYS A 86 0.75 -6.75 -0.32
CA LYS A 86 0.81 -7.21 1.08
C LYS A 86 2.14 -6.85 1.76
N PHE A 87 3.27 -7.07 1.11
CA PHE A 87 4.58 -6.71 1.67
C PHE A 87 4.83 -5.20 1.67
N SER A 88 4.28 -4.45 0.70
CA SER A 88 4.41 -2.98 0.64
C SER A 88 3.67 -2.31 1.79
N ILE A 89 2.45 -2.74 2.11
CA ILE A 89 1.69 -2.14 3.23
C ILE A 89 2.43 -2.36 4.55
N TRP A 90 2.91 -3.58 4.79
CA TRP A 90 3.72 -3.90 5.99
C TRP A 90 5.03 -3.11 6.03
N GLY A 91 5.74 -3.03 4.90
CA GLY A 91 6.97 -2.27 4.78
C GLY A 91 6.77 -0.77 5.03
N LEU A 92 5.72 -0.18 4.44
CA LEU A 92 5.35 1.22 4.63
C LEU A 92 4.97 1.51 6.09
N TYR A 93 4.23 0.61 6.72
CA TYR A 93 3.88 0.74 8.14
C TYR A 93 5.13 0.73 9.02
N ILE A 94 6.01 -0.26 8.86
CA ILE A 94 7.24 -0.39 9.65
C ILE A 94 8.14 0.83 9.44
N THR A 95 8.33 1.28 8.20
CA THR A 95 9.20 2.41 7.89
C THR A 95 8.64 3.71 8.47
N PHE A 96 7.33 3.95 8.36
CA PHE A 96 6.68 5.11 8.95
C PHE A 96 6.82 5.14 10.48
N VAL A 97 6.50 4.02 11.15
CA VAL A 97 6.58 3.92 12.61
C VAL A 97 8.02 4.12 13.10
N LEU A 98 9.01 3.51 12.42
CA LEU A 98 10.42 3.70 12.75
C LEU A 98 10.89 5.14 12.52
N ALA A 99 10.45 5.77 11.43
CA ALA A 99 10.80 7.16 11.13
C ALA A 99 10.24 8.12 12.19
N VAL A 100 8.97 7.97 12.56
CA VAL A 100 8.33 8.78 13.61
C VAL A 100 9.00 8.52 14.97
N GLY A 101 9.24 7.25 15.33
CA GLY A 101 9.93 6.90 16.58
C GLY A 101 11.34 7.48 16.65
N ARG A 102 12.09 7.45 15.54
CA ARG A 102 13.41 8.06 15.45
C ARG A 102 13.35 9.59 15.55
N PHE A 103 12.36 10.21 14.92
CA PHE A 103 12.14 11.66 15.01
C PHE A 103 11.87 12.10 16.45
N ILE A 104 10.96 11.43 17.15
CA ILE A 104 10.67 11.70 18.56
C ILE A 104 11.93 11.52 19.42
N ARG A 105 12.68 10.44 19.20
CA ARG A 105 13.94 10.19 19.92
C ARG A 105 14.96 11.30 19.71
N LEU A 106 15.08 11.85 18.49
CA LEU A 106 16.04 12.93 18.21
C LEU A 106 15.72 14.21 18.99
N GLN A 107 14.45 14.56 19.14
CA GLN A 107 14.04 15.74 19.93
C GLN A 107 14.40 15.58 21.41
N CYS A 108 14.37 14.34 21.94
CA CYS A 108 14.63 14.07 23.36
C CYS A 108 16.09 13.67 23.67
N SER A 109 16.86 13.11 22.73
CA SER A 109 18.18 12.53 23.04
C SER A 109 19.29 13.54 23.24
N ASP A 110 19.14 14.77 22.72
CA ASP A 110 20.21 15.76 22.68
C ASP A 110 20.01 16.96 23.63
N LEU A 111 19.03 16.90 24.54
CA LEU A 111 18.82 17.97 25.52
C LEU A 111 20.07 18.23 26.36
N ARG A 112 20.78 17.17 26.79
CA ARG A 112 21.94 17.32 27.68
C ARG A 112 23.11 18.08 27.06
N MET A 113 23.31 17.95 25.75
CA MET A 113 24.38 18.65 25.04
C MET A 113 24.07 20.13 24.84
N ARG A 114 22.78 20.49 24.85
CA ARG A 114 22.29 21.88 24.75
C ARG A 114 22.30 22.61 26.10
N ILE A 115 22.27 21.90 27.23
CA ILE A 115 22.23 22.50 28.58
C ILE A 115 23.24 23.66 28.76
N PRO A 116 24.54 23.52 28.40
CA PRO A 116 25.53 24.57 28.64
C PRO A 116 25.29 25.86 27.85
N PHE A 117 24.49 25.82 26.79
CA PHE A 117 24.23 26.95 25.89
C PHE A 117 22.83 27.53 26.05
N GLU A 118 21.88 26.77 26.60
CA GLU A 118 20.49 27.19 26.78
C GLU A 118 20.17 27.64 28.21
N ASN A 119 20.82 27.05 29.21
CA ASN A 119 20.57 27.34 30.61
C ASN A 119 21.68 28.23 31.18
N LEU A 120 21.78 29.45 30.65
CA LEU A 120 22.73 30.47 31.09
C LEU A 120 22.05 31.47 32.06
N PRO A 121 22.72 31.92 33.14
CA PRO A 121 22.11 32.83 34.13
C PRO A 121 21.75 34.21 33.55
N SER A 122 22.65 34.82 32.78
CA SER A 122 22.44 36.08 32.06
C SER A 122 23.16 36.05 30.71
N CYS A 123 22.62 36.75 29.70
CA CYS A 123 23.21 36.80 28.36
C CYS A 123 23.60 38.22 27.91
N ASP A 124 23.48 39.22 28.78
CA ASP A 124 23.59 40.63 28.41
C ASP A 124 24.98 41.00 27.87
N ARG A 125 26.05 40.48 28.51
CA ARG A 125 27.43 40.70 28.06
C ARG A 125 27.72 40.03 26.71
N LEU A 126 27.17 38.84 26.48
CA LEU A 126 27.27 38.17 25.18
C LEU A 126 26.48 38.90 24.11
N MET A 127 25.30 39.43 24.45
CA MET A 127 24.48 40.24 23.55
C MET A 127 25.21 41.52 23.15
N ALA A 128 25.83 42.22 24.10
CA ALA A 128 26.61 43.42 23.83
C ALA A 128 27.74 43.15 22.83
N ILE A 129 28.48 42.04 22.97
CA ILE A 129 29.51 41.66 21.98
C ILE A 129 28.90 41.45 20.58
N CYS A 130 27.73 40.80 20.49
CA CYS A 130 27.04 40.61 19.22
C CYS A 130 26.55 41.93 18.60
N GLU A 131 26.08 42.86 19.43
CA GLU A 131 25.67 44.21 19.01
C GLU A 131 26.87 45.03 18.54
N ASP A 132 28.01 44.96 19.23
CA ASP A 132 29.26 45.63 18.83
C ASP A 132 29.79 45.08 17.49
N ILE A 133 29.71 43.75 17.27
CA ILE A 133 30.03 43.14 15.97
C ILE A 133 29.10 43.69 14.88
N TYR A 134 27.81 43.80 15.17
CA TYR A 134 26.84 44.34 14.22
C TYR A 134 27.10 45.81 13.90
N ALA A 135 27.43 46.62 14.89
CA ALA A 135 27.78 48.03 14.74
C ALA A 135 29.08 48.22 13.93
N ALA A 136 30.15 47.50 14.28
CA ALA A 136 31.42 47.56 13.54
C ALA A 136 31.25 47.17 12.06
N ARG A 137 30.39 46.18 11.77
CA ARG A 137 30.05 45.81 10.40
C ARG A 137 29.26 46.90 9.67
N ALA A 138 28.33 47.58 10.35
CA ALA A 138 27.55 48.67 9.78
C ALA A 138 28.41 49.90 9.45
N GLU A 139 29.44 50.15 10.25
CA GLU A 139 30.41 51.24 10.06
C GLU A 139 31.54 50.89 9.08
N GLY A 140 31.70 49.60 8.76
CA GLY A 140 32.75 49.11 7.86
C GLY A 140 34.12 48.94 8.55
N GLU A 141 34.16 48.93 9.88
CA GLU A 141 35.38 48.72 10.68
C GLU A 141 35.72 47.22 10.82
N LEU A 142 36.12 46.61 9.70
CA LEU A 142 36.35 45.16 9.61
C LEU A 142 37.41 44.60 10.57
N GLY A 143 38.40 45.41 10.96
CA GLY A 143 39.43 45.00 11.93
C GLY A 143 38.87 44.83 13.34
N VAL A 144 37.94 45.70 13.75
CA VAL A 144 37.27 45.60 15.06
C VAL A 144 36.29 44.42 15.05
N GLU A 145 35.56 44.27 13.95
CA GLU A 145 34.67 43.12 13.73
C GLU A 145 35.42 41.78 13.87
N GLU A 146 36.59 41.64 13.25
CA GLU A 146 37.39 40.42 13.32
C GLU A 146 37.84 40.11 14.77
N VAL A 147 38.31 41.12 15.51
CA VAL A 147 38.75 40.95 16.89
C VAL A 147 37.59 40.53 17.80
N LEU A 148 36.41 41.16 17.67
CA LEU A 148 35.22 40.80 18.43
C LEU A 148 34.72 39.41 18.06
N TYR A 149 34.72 39.04 16.78
CA TYR A 149 34.34 37.70 16.31
C TYR A 149 35.22 36.61 16.92
N TRP A 150 36.55 36.77 16.91
CA TRP A 150 37.46 35.82 17.54
C TRP A 150 37.28 35.74 19.05
N THR A 151 36.90 36.85 19.69
CA THR A 151 36.56 36.88 21.11
C THR A 151 35.33 36.03 21.39
N LEU A 152 34.27 36.19 20.61
CA LEU A 152 33.06 35.36 20.70
C LEU A 152 33.36 33.86 20.52
N VAL A 153 34.15 33.51 19.50
CA VAL A 153 34.58 32.12 19.25
C VAL A 153 35.35 31.54 20.44
N LYS A 154 36.27 32.31 21.04
CA LYS A 154 37.02 31.87 22.22
C LYS A 154 36.12 31.62 23.42
N ILE A 155 35.08 32.44 23.63
CA ILE A 155 34.10 32.25 24.69
C ILE A 155 33.33 30.94 24.49
N TYR A 156 32.77 30.71 23.30
CA TYR A 156 32.02 29.47 23.00
C TYR A 156 32.89 28.20 23.00
N ARG A 157 34.21 28.32 22.80
CA ARG A 157 35.15 27.19 22.84
C ARG A 157 35.52 26.75 24.26
N SER A 158 35.34 27.62 25.26
CA SER A 158 35.72 27.35 26.65
C SER A 158 34.51 27.48 27.60
N PRO A 159 33.99 26.37 28.17
CA PRO A 159 32.84 26.41 29.07
C PRO A 159 33.05 27.32 30.29
N HIS A 160 34.29 27.41 30.77
CA HIS A 160 34.63 28.29 31.89
C HIS A 160 34.52 29.77 31.50
N MET A 161 34.97 30.14 30.29
CA MET A 161 34.82 31.52 29.80
C MET A 161 33.35 31.84 29.55
N LEU A 162 32.59 30.90 28.98
CA LEU A 162 31.16 31.07 28.76
C LEU A 162 30.41 31.33 30.08
N LEU A 163 30.71 30.55 31.13
CA LEU A 163 30.13 30.77 32.46
C LEU A 163 30.56 32.11 33.08
N GLU A 164 31.80 32.55 32.87
CA GLU A 164 32.29 33.85 33.35
C GLU A 164 31.54 35.04 32.74
N TYR A 165 31.24 34.94 31.44
CA TYR A 165 30.55 35.98 30.69
C TYR A 165 29.03 35.96 30.87
N THR A 166 28.48 34.94 31.51
CA THR A 166 27.03 34.74 31.71
C THR A 166 26.62 34.79 33.18
N LYS A 167 27.50 35.29 34.05
CA LYS A 167 27.19 35.54 35.46
C LYS A 167 26.27 36.76 35.58
N THR A 168 25.33 36.70 36.51
CA THR A 168 24.62 37.89 36.98
C THR A 168 25.61 38.80 37.72
N ASP A 169 25.61 40.08 37.38
CA ASP A 169 26.34 41.11 38.15
C ASP A 169 25.81 41.25 39.58
#